data_AF-A0A524NYF2-F1
#
_entry.id   AF-A0A524NYF2-F1
#
_cell.length_a   1.000
_cell.length_b   1.000
_cell.length_c   1.000
_cell.angle_alpha   90.00
_cell.angle_beta   90.00
_cell.angle_gamma   90.00
#
_symmetry.space_group_name_H-M   'P 1'
#
loop_
_entity.id
_entity.type
_entity.pdbx_description
1 polymer ?
#
loop_
_entity_poly.entity_id
_entity_poly.type
_entity_poly.pdbx_seq_one_letter_code
_entity_poly.pdbx_strand_id
1 'polypeptide(L)'
;MDTRKFSFLMLAMSFLLTQELSAQLKTTLNLEAGTMWNMLKVDDPGHLFQKANVRSYVTGITVGQEIIPNLSVHTGLLFVPLRDGINIVDERPHQVQWTSLNSFMIPVRVEYRIQPTEFPVSFTPRVGYVHRLNSQPQTMYTYSSILSAPDGSAYTYDVQQVFDQPSSHMLEVGVGINLSLSGAWRASFNLSYMTALFDSPSNIYSLDYAGESGSPTSTFYTSKGNSLYTTLAFNLPLSNIWQNKDYRVRARIENSVYKGKPVDKRGQVYLGGDIGSLWRQFSSTNPAVGARPMSDRGLFTYANLHTGIYAGYMLTGELGVDIGVYYQRSSTFYAIMYDHEVDYVTSVPAPMYLEFPVRIRYFYDLYKGKVHVAINGGVSVLTHFAREVYNQGTGDFTYYSPTTSAQVSATTSYSASRNAPLLPVLRLGTGVEYKLPMEFPLIATLYVNYMQGFMKADDIEVSNSLPETPTVSTISYEGSGWSVDLGVKIPFRLGANAQCGKLPDRDELK
;
A
#
# COMPACT_ATOMS: atom_id res chain seq x y z
N MET A 1 34.69 18.80 2.70
CA MET A 1 34.08 19.25 1.42
C MET A 1 33.94 20.76 1.51
N ASP A 2 34.45 21.50 0.52
CA ASP A 2 34.73 22.94 0.62
C ASP A 2 33.43 23.77 0.62
N THR A 3 33.04 24.30 1.80
CA THR A 3 31.77 24.99 2.07
C THR A 3 31.51 26.16 1.10
N ARG A 4 32.58 26.74 0.54
CA ARG A 4 32.53 27.82 -0.45
C ARG A 4 31.89 27.41 -1.78
N LYS A 5 32.02 26.15 -2.20
CA LYS A 5 31.42 25.64 -3.45
C LYS A 5 29.90 25.45 -3.31
N PHE A 6 29.43 25.08 -2.12
CA PHE A 6 28.00 24.91 -1.84
C PHE A 6 27.28 26.28 -1.75
N SER A 7 27.93 27.27 -1.13
CA SER A 7 27.41 28.66 -1.10
C SER A 7 27.31 29.28 -2.49
N PHE A 8 28.27 29.01 -3.38
CA PHE A 8 28.25 29.55 -4.75
C PHE A 8 27.15 28.93 -5.62
N LEU A 9 26.90 27.62 -5.45
CA LEU A 9 25.80 26.93 -6.12
C LEU A 9 24.43 27.45 -5.66
N MET A 10 24.25 27.67 -4.36
CA MET A 10 23.03 28.26 -3.78
C MET A 10 22.82 29.71 -4.25
N LEU A 11 23.89 30.52 -4.33
CA LEU A 11 23.81 31.89 -4.81
C LEU A 11 23.48 31.97 -6.31
N ALA A 12 24.07 31.08 -7.13
CA ALA A 12 23.77 30.97 -8.56
C ALA A 12 22.33 30.49 -8.80
N MET A 13 21.84 29.54 -8.00
CA MET A 13 20.45 29.10 -8.04
C MET A 13 19.49 30.22 -7.62
N SER A 14 19.87 31.04 -6.62
CA SER A 14 19.11 32.23 -6.19
C SER A 14 19.03 33.29 -7.28
N PHE A 15 20.10 33.51 -8.04
CA PHE A 15 20.10 34.46 -9.17
C PHE A 15 19.28 33.95 -10.36
N LEU A 16 19.36 32.66 -10.68
CA LEU A 16 18.52 32.03 -11.72
C LEU A 16 17.03 32.05 -11.35
N LEU A 17 16.70 31.97 -10.05
CA LEU A 17 15.34 32.10 -9.51
C LEU A 17 14.74 33.51 -9.67
N THR A 18 15.56 34.56 -9.83
CA THR A 18 15.08 35.94 -9.93
C THR A 18 14.72 36.41 -11.35
N GLN A 19 15.08 35.66 -12.40
CA GLN A 19 14.85 36.10 -13.79
C GLN A 19 13.47 35.71 -14.37
N GLU A 20 12.67 34.89 -13.68
CA GLU A 20 11.36 34.38 -14.15
C GLU A 20 10.15 34.99 -13.41
N LEU A 21 10.30 36.20 -12.82
CA LEU A 21 9.26 36.89 -12.02
C LEU A 21 7.98 37.30 -12.79
N SER A 22 7.84 36.93 -14.07
CA SER A 22 6.68 37.30 -14.91
C SER A 22 5.71 36.16 -15.21
N ALA A 23 5.97 34.92 -14.74
CA ALA A 23 5.02 33.81 -14.84
C ALA A 23 4.63 33.32 -13.44
N GLN A 24 3.33 33.34 -13.11
CA GLN A 24 2.87 32.82 -11.82
C GLN A 24 3.02 31.29 -11.79
N LEU A 25 4.08 30.83 -11.15
CA LEU A 25 4.45 29.42 -11.01
C LEU A 25 3.42 28.65 -10.16
N LYS A 26 3.20 27.36 -10.47
CA LYS A 26 2.17 26.53 -9.82
C LYS A 26 2.61 26.04 -8.45
N THR A 27 1.70 26.12 -7.49
CA THR A 27 1.85 25.51 -6.16
C THR A 27 0.87 24.36 -6.03
N THR A 28 1.32 23.18 -5.61
CA THR A 28 0.49 21.99 -5.41
C THR A 28 0.58 21.48 -3.98
N LEU A 29 -0.51 20.92 -3.47
CA LEU A 29 -0.56 20.14 -2.24
C LEU A 29 -0.84 18.70 -2.63
N ASN A 30 0.02 17.77 -2.28
CA ASN A 30 -0.09 16.37 -2.66
C ASN A 30 -0.39 15.52 -1.44
N LEU A 31 -1.39 14.66 -1.57
CA LEU A 31 -1.69 13.61 -0.59
C LEU A 31 -1.07 12.32 -1.11
N GLU A 32 -0.08 11.77 -0.40
CA GLU A 32 0.67 10.58 -0.80
C GLU A 32 0.30 9.39 0.10
N ALA A 33 0.01 8.24 -0.49
CA ALA A 33 -0.12 6.98 0.25
C ALA A 33 0.36 5.79 -0.58
N GLY A 34 0.88 4.77 0.08
CA GLY A 34 1.35 3.58 -0.61
C GLY A 34 2.15 2.63 0.27
N THR A 35 3.04 1.87 -0.35
CA THR A 35 3.80 0.79 0.30
C THR A 35 5.28 1.02 0.21
N MET A 36 6.01 0.56 1.22
CA MET A 36 7.47 0.57 1.24
C MET A 36 7.98 -0.85 1.54
N TRP A 37 9.09 -1.22 0.94
CA TRP A 37 9.84 -2.43 1.21
C TRP A 37 11.24 -2.04 1.66
N ASN A 38 11.56 -2.35 2.92
CA ASN A 38 12.90 -2.23 3.45
C ASN A 38 13.70 -3.45 3.03
N MET A 39 14.83 -3.21 2.37
CA MET A 39 15.71 -4.26 1.87
C MET A 39 16.86 -4.45 2.85
N LEU A 40 16.81 -5.54 3.59
CA LEU A 40 17.83 -5.95 4.54
C LEU A 40 18.74 -6.98 3.87
N LYS A 41 20.05 -6.76 3.97
CA LYS A 41 21.05 -7.76 3.62
C LYS A 41 21.29 -8.64 4.83
N VAL A 42 21.71 -9.87 4.57
CA VAL A 42 22.08 -10.82 5.62
C VAL A 42 23.49 -11.32 5.33
N ASP A 43 24.29 -11.41 6.37
CA ASP A 43 25.56 -12.14 6.38
C ASP A 43 25.37 -13.35 7.28
N ASP A 44 25.17 -14.51 6.65
CA ASP A 44 24.85 -15.77 7.34
C ASP A 44 25.85 -16.87 6.93
N PRO A 45 26.77 -17.25 7.84
CA PRO A 45 27.74 -18.31 7.59
C PRO A 45 27.12 -19.69 7.35
N GLY A 46 25.93 -19.97 7.90
CA GLY A 46 25.26 -21.27 7.73
C GLY A 46 24.25 -21.33 6.59
N HIS A 47 24.07 -20.25 5.84
CA HIS A 47 23.23 -20.20 4.63
C HIS A 47 21.75 -20.59 4.82
N LEU A 48 21.21 -20.44 6.03
CA LEU A 48 19.80 -20.65 6.37
C LEU A 48 18.94 -19.41 6.12
N PHE A 49 19.55 -18.23 6.18
CA PHE A 49 18.88 -16.95 6.05
C PHE A 49 19.29 -16.24 4.76
N GLN A 50 18.34 -15.53 4.17
CA GLN A 50 18.55 -14.73 2.97
C GLN A 50 18.07 -13.29 3.16
N LYS A 51 18.32 -12.46 2.14
CA LYS A 51 17.89 -11.06 2.10
C LYS A 51 16.40 -10.95 2.45
N ALA A 52 16.08 -10.00 3.32
CA ALA A 52 14.74 -9.77 3.82
C ALA A 52 14.14 -8.51 3.17
N ASN A 53 12.92 -8.61 2.63
CA ASN A 53 12.20 -7.49 2.01
C ASN A 53 10.98 -7.14 2.85
N VAL A 54 11.24 -6.49 3.98
CA VAL A 54 10.22 -6.24 5.01
C VAL A 54 9.27 -5.15 4.52
N ARG A 55 7.97 -5.47 4.52
CA ARG A 55 6.94 -4.58 3.97
C ARG A 55 6.41 -3.64 5.04
N SER A 56 6.24 -2.39 4.65
CA SER A 56 5.65 -1.30 5.41
C SER A 56 4.71 -0.49 4.52
N TYR A 57 4.11 0.55 5.07
CA TYR A 57 3.31 1.53 4.37
C TYR A 57 3.90 2.93 4.52
N VAL A 58 3.52 3.82 3.62
CA VAL A 58 3.88 5.23 3.66
C VAL A 58 2.62 6.06 3.45
N THR A 59 2.46 7.12 4.23
CA THR A 59 1.38 8.09 4.05
C THR A 59 1.87 9.47 4.42
N GLY A 60 1.35 10.51 3.78
CA GLY A 60 1.67 11.86 4.19
C GLY A 60 1.26 12.91 3.20
N ILE A 61 1.80 14.10 3.43
CA ILE A 61 1.42 15.32 2.72
C ILE A 61 2.70 16.00 2.25
N THR A 62 2.72 16.38 0.97
CA THR A 62 3.80 17.17 0.39
C THR A 62 3.27 18.43 -0.27
N VAL A 63 4.09 19.47 -0.36
CA VAL A 63 3.81 20.72 -1.05
C VAL A 63 4.85 20.86 -2.15
N GLY A 64 4.37 21.07 -3.36
CA GLY A 64 5.18 21.31 -4.56
C GLY A 64 5.14 22.76 -4.97
N GLN A 65 6.28 23.32 -5.36
CA GLN A 65 6.38 24.61 -6.01
C GLN A 65 7.10 24.43 -7.35
N GLU A 66 6.43 24.78 -8.44
CA GLU A 66 7.07 24.94 -9.74
C GLU A 66 8.06 26.11 -9.65
N ILE A 67 9.29 25.89 -10.09
CA ILE A 67 10.39 26.85 -10.00
C ILE A 67 10.66 27.46 -11.38
N ILE A 68 10.67 26.61 -12.39
CA ILE A 68 10.62 26.96 -13.81
C ILE A 68 9.62 25.99 -14.47
N PRO A 69 9.11 26.29 -15.67
CA PRO A 69 8.16 25.41 -16.33
C PRO A 69 8.64 23.95 -16.34
N ASN A 70 7.78 23.05 -15.83
CA ASN A 70 8.03 21.62 -15.66
C ASN A 70 9.05 21.19 -14.61
N LEU A 71 9.79 22.10 -13.98
CA LEU A 71 10.67 21.77 -12.84
C LEU A 71 10.00 22.21 -11.54
N SER A 72 9.73 21.26 -10.65
CA SER A 72 9.14 21.52 -9.35
C SER A 72 10.00 21.01 -8.22
N VAL A 73 10.01 21.75 -7.12
CA VAL A 73 10.60 21.32 -5.85
C VAL A 73 9.46 20.94 -4.91
N HIS A 74 9.53 19.77 -4.31
CA HIS A 74 8.55 19.26 -3.35
C HIS A 74 9.16 19.03 -1.99
N THR A 75 8.43 19.38 -0.93
CA THR A 75 8.79 19.05 0.44
C THR A 75 7.58 18.74 1.29
N GLY A 76 7.74 18.00 2.38
CA GLY A 76 6.60 17.69 3.25
C GLY A 76 6.94 16.75 4.38
N LEU A 77 5.93 16.01 4.83
CA LEU A 77 6.04 15.07 5.92
C LEU A 77 5.36 13.75 5.54
N LEU A 78 6.13 12.67 5.58
CA LEU A 78 5.64 11.31 5.34
C LEU A 78 5.84 10.49 6.61
N PHE A 79 4.80 9.82 7.07
CA PHE A 79 4.84 8.85 8.15
C PHE A 79 5.08 7.45 7.62
N VAL A 80 5.99 6.73 8.27
CA VAL A 80 6.40 5.37 7.90
C VAL A 80 6.74 4.57 9.16
N PRO A 81 5.99 3.50 9.50
CA PRO A 81 6.43 2.57 10.53
C PRO A 81 7.53 1.65 9.96
N LEU A 82 8.75 1.79 10.44
CA LEU A 82 9.82 0.88 10.06
C LEU A 82 9.63 -0.48 10.73
N ARG A 83 9.74 -1.51 9.90
CA ARG A 83 9.68 -2.91 10.30
C ARG A 83 10.99 -3.59 10.02
N ASP A 84 11.31 -4.50 10.93
CA ASP A 84 12.38 -5.48 10.80
C ASP A 84 11.74 -6.86 10.60
N GLY A 85 12.52 -7.83 10.16
CA GLY A 85 11.97 -9.14 9.86
C GLY A 85 12.97 -10.09 9.23
N ILE A 86 12.88 -11.35 9.59
CA ILE A 86 13.77 -12.41 9.11
C ILE A 86 13.22 -13.03 7.84
N ASN A 87 14.10 -13.51 6.98
CA ASN A 87 13.73 -14.27 5.80
C ASN A 87 14.58 -15.53 5.74
N ILE A 88 13.91 -16.67 5.88
CA ILE A 88 14.52 -17.99 5.88
C ILE A 88 14.58 -18.45 4.42
N VAL A 89 15.61 -19.20 4.07
CA VAL A 89 15.67 -19.90 2.79
C VAL A 89 14.78 -21.12 2.94
N ASP A 90 13.46 -20.98 2.85
CA ASP A 90 12.51 -22.10 2.87
C ASP A 90 11.28 -21.79 2.00
N GLU A 91 10.35 -22.75 1.92
CA GLU A 91 9.10 -22.60 1.16
C GLU A 91 7.98 -21.95 1.99
N ARG A 92 8.29 -21.35 3.16
CA ARG A 92 7.25 -20.72 3.97
C ARG A 92 6.68 -19.52 3.23
N PRO A 93 5.35 -19.37 3.27
CA PRO A 93 4.70 -18.52 2.29
C PRO A 93 4.52 -17.07 2.82
N HIS A 94 4.98 -16.77 4.04
CA HIS A 94 5.06 -15.44 4.63
C HIS A 94 6.44 -15.14 5.21
N GLN A 95 6.82 -13.86 5.19
CA GLN A 95 8.00 -13.36 5.87
C GLN A 95 7.61 -12.85 7.27
N VAL A 96 8.39 -13.22 8.29
CA VAL A 96 8.21 -12.69 9.65
C VAL A 96 8.55 -11.22 9.66
N GLN A 97 7.76 -10.44 10.38
CA GLN A 97 8.04 -9.02 10.54
C GLN A 97 7.43 -8.49 11.84
N TRP A 98 8.17 -7.59 12.48
CA TRP A 98 7.72 -6.89 13.68
C TRP A 98 7.96 -5.40 13.51
N THR A 99 7.23 -4.60 14.30
CA THR A 99 7.40 -3.15 14.29
C THR A 99 8.68 -2.83 15.05
N SER A 100 9.59 -2.12 14.40
CA SER A 100 10.88 -1.72 14.98
C SER A 100 10.77 -0.32 15.57
N LEU A 101 10.39 0.66 14.75
CA LEU A 101 10.23 2.05 15.18
C LEU A 101 9.34 2.84 14.22
N ASN A 102 8.81 3.97 14.65
CA ASN A 102 8.08 4.90 13.78
C ASN A 102 9.02 5.96 13.22
N SER A 103 8.89 6.28 11.94
CA SER A 103 9.72 7.26 11.26
C SER A 103 8.89 8.34 10.58
N PHE A 104 9.28 9.59 10.78
CA PHE A 104 8.82 10.70 9.97
C PHE A 104 9.91 11.07 8.96
N MET A 105 9.57 11.03 7.69
CA MET A 105 10.45 11.41 6.60
C MET A 105 10.10 12.81 6.12
N ILE A 106 11.11 13.66 6.02
CA ILE A 106 11.04 15.00 5.44
C ILE A 106 11.77 14.97 4.10
N PRO A 107 11.07 14.67 2.98
CA PRO A 107 11.66 14.69 1.67
C PRO A 107 11.85 16.12 1.17
N VAL A 108 12.93 16.37 0.42
CA VAL A 108 13.15 17.55 -0.43
C VAL A 108 13.50 17.01 -1.81
N ARG A 109 12.56 17.12 -2.76
CA ARG A 109 12.61 16.46 -4.05
C ARG A 109 12.61 17.47 -5.17
N VAL A 110 13.41 17.21 -6.19
CA VAL A 110 13.36 17.90 -7.47
C VAL A 110 12.72 16.96 -8.48
N GLU A 111 11.70 17.47 -9.16
CA GLU A 111 10.89 16.73 -10.11
C GLU A 111 10.87 17.47 -11.44
N TYR A 112 11.21 16.78 -12.52
CA TYR A 112 11.13 17.33 -13.87
C TYR A 112 10.06 16.62 -14.68
N ARG A 113 9.05 17.34 -15.12
CA ARG A 113 7.93 16.81 -15.88
C ARG A 113 8.27 16.73 -17.37
N ILE A 114 8.29 15.51 -17.89
CA ILE A 114 8.41 15.20 -19.32
C ILE A 114 7.01 14.87 -19.85
N GLN A 115 6.52 15.68 -20.78
CA GLN A 115 5.22 15.55 -21.40
C GLN A 115 5.42 15.24 -22.90
N PRO A 116 5.64 13.96 -23.28
CA PRO A 116 6.09 13.60 -24.62
C PRO A 116 5.02 13.80 -25.70
N THR A 117 3.75 13.86 -25.32
CA THR A 117 2.60 13.95 -26.24
C THR A 117 1.57 14.93 -25.68
N GLU A 118 0.60 15.35 -26.51
CA GLU A 118 -0.60 16.08 -26.06
C GLU A 118 -1.49 15.25 -25.12
N PHE A 119 -1.27 13.93 -25.06
CA PHE A 119 -1.95 13.02 -24.14
C PHE A 119 -1.71 13.45 -22.68
N PRO A 120 -2.69 13.39 -21.76
CA PRO A 120 -2.55 13.92 -20.40
C PRO A 120 -1.57 13.16 -19.48
N VAL A 121 -0.84 12.17 -19.99
CA VAL A 121 0.17 11.41 -19.23
C VAL A 121 1.53 12.07 -19.34
N SER A 122 2.17 12.32 -18.20
CA SER A 122 3.56 12.78 -18.12
C SER A 122 4.40 11.85 -17.27
N PHE A 123 5.68 11.80 -17.59
CA PHE A 123 6.69 11.13 -16.77
C PHE A 123 7.44 12.16 -15.94
N THR A 124 7.71 11.84 -14.69
CA THR A 124 8.45 12.73 -13.79
C THR A 124 9.60 11.96 -13.16
N PRO A 125 10.80 11.95 -13.77
CA PRO A 125 11.99 11.64 -13.01
C PRO A 125 12.07 12.53 -11.76
N ARG A 126 12.44 11.92 -10.65
CA ARG A 126 12.60 12.62 -9.37
C ARG A 126 13.89 12.21 -8.69
N VAL A 127 14.55 13.19 -8.10
CA VAL A 127 15.70 12.99 -7.24
C VAL A 127 15.47 13.83 -6.00
N GLY A 128 15.70 13.26 -4.83
CA GLY A 128 15.46 13.96 -3.58
C GLY A 128 16.44 13.59 -2.49
N TYR A 129 16.53 14.45 -1.50
CA TYR A 129 17.15 14.17 -0.22
C TYR A 129 16.03 13.95 0.79
N VAL A 130 16.14 12.93 1.63
CA VAL A 130 15.14 12.61 2.63
C VAL A 130 15.79 12.57 4.00
N HIS A 131 15.33 13.43 4.90
CA HIS A 131 15.74 13.35 6.30
C HIS A 131 14.76 12.46 7.09
N ARG A 132 15.26 11.47 7.82
CA ARG A 132 14.44 10.60 8.68
C ARG A 132 14.57 11.00 10.13
N LEU A 133 13.42 11.23 10.76
CA LEU A 133 13.25 11.44 12.19
C LEU A 133 12.66 10.16 12.77
N ASN A 134 13.51 9.35 13.39
CA ASN A 134 13.12 8.07 13.96
C ASN A 134 12.70 8.26 15.42
N SER A 135 11.56 7.68 15.81
CA SER A 135 11.21 7.55 17.23
C SER A 135 12.23 6.63 17.89
N GLN A 136 12.63 6.93 19.13
CA GLN A 136 13.34 5.93 19.92
C GLN A 136 12.40 4.73 20.17
N PRO A 137 12.89 3.49 20.03
CA PRO A 137 12.15 2.31 20.47
C PRO A 137 11.97 2.41 21.98
N GLN A 138 10.76 2.14 22.46
CA GLN A 138 10.47 2.16 23.89
C GLN A 138 11.10 0.95 24.64
N THR A 139 11.42 -0.12 23.91
CA THR A 139 12.03 -1.35 24.43
C THR A 139 12.79 -2.04 23.30
N MET A 140 13.99 -2.55 23.59
CA MET A 140 14.68 -3.47 22.67
C MET A 140 13.84 -4.74 22.54
N TYR A 141 13.67 -5.25 21.32
CA TYR A 141 13.02 -6.54 21.13
C TYR A 141 14.00 -7.70 21.31
N THR A 142 13.50 -8.76 21.93
CA THR A 142 14.14 -10.07 21.98
C THR A 142 13.10 -11.10 21.57
N TYR A 143 13.40 -11.87 20.54
CA TYR A 143 12.52 -12.93 20.05
C TYR A 143 13.27 -14.26 20.07
N SER A 144 12.66 -15.30 20.62
CA SER A 144 13.19 -16.65 20.50
C SER A 144 12.08 -17.63 20.15
N SER A 145 12.39 -18.55 19.24
CA SER A 145 11.49 -19.62 18.83
C SER A 145 12.29 -20.74 18.16
N ILE A 146 11.58 -21.73 17.65
CA ILE A 146 12.11 -22.90 16.96
C ILE A 146 11.80 -22.77 15.47
N LEU A 147 12.79 -23.10 14.65
CA LEU A 147 12.73 -23.04 13.20
C LEU A 147 13.20 -24.35 12.63
N SER A 148 12.47 -24.93 11.69
CA SER A 148 13.05 -25.97 10.83
C SER A 148 13.64 -25.35 9.58
N ALA A 149 14.81 -25.85 9.15
CA ALA A 149 15.49 -25.52 7.90
C ALA A 149 15.13 -26.52 6.79
N PRO A 150 15.28 -26.19 5.50
CA PRO A 150 14.77 -26.99 4.38
C PRO A 150 15.19 -28.45 4.35
N ASP A 151 16.30 -28.78 5.00
CA ASP A 151 16.82 -30.14 5.14
C ASP A 151 16.08 -30.96 6.22
N GLY A 152 15.06 -30.38 6.86
CA GLY A 152 14.28 -30.98 7.95
C GLY A 152 14.91 -30.81 9.33
N SER A 153 16.08 -30.16 9.44
CA SER A 153 16.72 -29.95 10.73
C SER A 153 16.08 -28.79 11.49
N ALA A 154 15.86 -28.96 12.80
CA ALA A 154 15.33 -27.92 13.65
C ALA A 154 16.46 -27.09 14.31
N TYR A 155 16.19 -25.82 14.52
CA TYR A 155 17.08 -24.83 15.13
C TYR A 155 16.32 -24.05 16.18
N THR A 156 16.98 -23.76 17.28
CA THR A 156 16.58 -22.65 18.14
C THR A 156 17.18 -21.37 17.58
N TYR A 157 16.46 -20.26 17.63
CA TYR A 157 17.01 -18.96 17.29
C TYR A 157 16.66 -17.91 18.35
N ASP A 158 17.54 -16.94 18.52
CA ASP A 158 17.39 -15.76 19.34
C ASP A 158 17.72 -14.53 18.48
N VAL A 159 16.75 -13.62 18.35
CA VAL A 159 16.92 -12.34 17.67
C VAL A 159 17.06 -11.27 18.72
N GLN A 160 18.17 -10.56 18.66
CA GLN A 160 18.45 -9.42 19.51
C GLN A 160 18.63 -8.17 18.67
N GLN A 161 17.95 -7.10 19.08
CA GLN A 161 18.14 -5.82 18.44
C GLN A 161 19.51 -5.25 18.76
N VAL A 162 20.29 -4.95 17.72
CA VAL A 162 21.65 -4.38 17.83
C VAL A 162 21.58 -3.00 17.21
N PHE A 163 21.26 -1.98 18.00
CA PHE A 163 21.08 -0.62 17.47
C PHE A 163 22.40 0.04 17.09
N ASP A 164 22.65 0.11 15.78
CA ASP A 164 23.24 1.31 15.18
C ASP A 164 22.10 2.17 14.62
N GLN A 165 22.12 3.48 14.87
CA GLN A 165 21.04 4.36 14.41
C GLN A 165 20.91 4.26 12.88
N PRO A 166 19.72 3.88 12.35
CA PRO A 166 19.54 3.83 10.90
C PRO A 166 19.71 5.23 10.33
N SER A 167 20.38 5.31 9.17
CA SER A 167 20.74 6.57 8.54
C SER A 167 19.58 7.55 8.50
N SER A 168 19.81 8.74 9.05
CA SER A 168 18.86 9.84 9.02
C SER A 168 18.94 10.64 7.72
N HIS A 169 19.90 10.35 6.85
CA HIS A 169 20.21 11.13 5.64
C HIS A 169 20.19 10.23 4.40
N MET A 170 19.09 10.29 3.66
CA MET A 170 18.82 9.38 2.55
C MET A 170 18.81 10.14 1.21
N LEU A 171 19.27 9.47 0.16
CA LEU A 171 19.06 9.86 -1.24
C LEU A 171 17.86 9.09 -1.78
N GLU A 172 16.91 9.79 -2.38
CA GLU A 172 15.78 9.25 -3.12
C GLU A 172 16.00 9.44 -4.63
N VAL A 173 15.79 8.39 -5.40
CA VAL A 173 15.75 8.45 -6.87
C VAL A 173 14.52 7.67 -7.34
N GLY A 174 13.76 8.23 -8.26
CA GLY A 174 12.54 7.58 -8.70
C GLY A 174 11.97 8.14 -10.00
N VAL A 175 10.83 7.57 -10.38
CA VAL A 175 10.04 8.00 -11.52
C VAL A 175 8.57 7.99 -11.15
N GLY A 176 7.88 9.06 -11.53
CA GLY A 176 6.43 9.20 -11.45
C GLY A 176 5.79 9.08 -12.82
N ILE A 177 4.61 8.46 -12.89
CA ILE A 177 3.68 8.55 -14.01
C ILE A 177 2.51 9.39 -13.52
N ASN A 178 2.28 10.52 -14.18
CA ASN A 178 1.25 11.48 -13.79
C ASN A 178 0.17 11.54 -14.86
N LEU A 179 -1.09 11.46 -14.44
CA LEU A 179 -2.23 11.79 -15.27
C LEU A 179 -2.74 13.19 -14.91
N SER A 180 -2.78 14.08 -15.89
CA SER A 180 -3.41 15.39 -15.76
C SER A 180 -4.93 15.23 -15.85
N LEU A 181 -5.63 15.73 -14.83
CA LEU A 181 -7.09 15.75 -14.75
C LEU A 181 -7.58 17.18 -15.02
N SER A 182 -8.86 17.37 -15.35
CA SER A 182 -9.40 18.71 -15.61
C SER A 182 -9.32 19.61 -14.37
N GLY A 183 -9.08 20.91 -14.58
CA GLY A 183 -8.96 21.89 -13.49
C GLY A 183 -7.59 21.94 -12.78
N ALA A 184 -6.51 21.56 -13.47
CA ALA A 184 -5.13 21.52 -12.96
C ALA A 184 -4.84 20.48 -11.86
N TRP A 185 -5.78 19.57 -11.60
CA TRP A 185 -5.58 18.42 -10.72
C TRP A 185 -4.69 17.38 -11.41
N ARG A 186 -3.92 16.64 -10.63
CA ARG A 186 -3.11 15.53 -11.17
C ARG A 186 -3.15 14.35 -10.22
N ALA A 187 -3.13 13.15 -10.77
CA ALA A 187 -2.84 11.95 -9.99
C ALA A 187 -1.51 11.37 -10.45
N SER A 188 -0.71 10.87 -9.52
CA SER A 188 0.63 10.37 -9.78
C SER A 188 0.79 8.99 -9.19
N PHE A 189 1.38 8.07 -9.93
CA PHE A 189 1.94 6.83 -9.40
C PHE A 189 3.46 6.97 -9.41
N ASN A 190 4.07 6.91 -8.24
CA ASN A 190 5.50 7.08 -8.06
C ASN A 190 6.14 5.77 -7.64
N LEU A 191 7.24 5.41 -8.29
CA LEU A 191 8.15 4.35 -7.88
C LEU A 191 9.47 5.01 -7.50
N SER A 192 9.95 4.77 -6.29
CA SER A 192 11.16 5.42 -5.78
C SER A 192 12.02 4.46 -4.98
N TYR A 193 13.32 4.60 -5.14
CA TYR A 193 14.35 3.90 -4.38
C TYR A 193 15.07 4.88 -3.47
N MET A 194 15.29 4.48 -2.22
CA MET A 194 16.05 5.24 -1.23
C MET A 194 17.28 4.47 -0.76
N THR A 195 18.38 5.17 -0.51
CA THR A 195 19.60 4.63 0.10
C THR A 195 20.31 5.70 0.93
N ALA A 196 21.08 5.32 1.96
CA ALA A 196 21.80 6.29 2.79
C ALA A 196 22.87 7.02 1.98
N LEU A 197 22.95 8.34 2.18
CA LEU A 197 23.85 9.22 1.45
C LEU A 197 25.27 9.19 2.03
N PHE A 198 25.40 9.16 3.35
CA PHE A 198 26.70 9.30 4.04
C PHE A 198 27.11 8.08 4.87
N ASP A 199 26.15 7.23 5.24
CA ASP A 199 26.40 6.17 6.20
C ASP A 199 26.78 4.84 5.53
N SER A 200 27.68 4.11 6.18
CA SER A 200 27.96 2.71 5.86
C SER A 200 26.76 1.83 6.23
N PRO A 201 26.61 0.64 5.63
CA PRO A 201 25.63 -0.33 6.10
C PRO A 201 25.82 -0.57 7.60
N SER A 202 24.74 -0.47 8.37
CA SER A 202 24.74 -0.70 9.80
C SER A 202 24.07 -2.02 10.13
N ASN A 203 24.54 -2.68 11.20
CA ASN A 203 23.84 -3.82 11.78
C ASN A 203 22.54 -3.31 12.40
N ILE A 204 21.42 -3.95 12.09
CA ILE A 204 20.11 -3.60 12.65
C ILE A 204 19.74 -4.56 13.79
N TYR A 205 20.02 -5.84 13.59
CA TYR A 205 19.85 -6.89 14.60
C TYR A 205 20.76 -8.08 14.30
N SER A 206 21.07 -8.83 15.34
CA SER A 206 21.70 -10.14 15.26
C SER A 206 20.65 -11.23 15.41
N LEU A 207 20.90 -12.35 14.77
CA LEU A 207 20.16 -13.58 14.90
C LEU A 207 21.18 -14.68 15.23
N ASP A 208 21.11 -15.19 16.45
CA ASP A 208 21.91 -16.34 16.87
C ASP A 208 21.04 -17.59 16.73
N TYR A 209 21.58 -18.64 16.10
CA TYR A 209 20.86 -19.90 15.97
C TYR A 209 21.75 -21.10 16.25
N ALA A 210 21.16 -22.15 16.82
CA ALA A 210 21.83 -23.39 17.16
C ALA A 210 20.93 -24.59 16.83
N GLY A 211 21.50 -25.56 16.11
CA GLY A 211 20.88 -26.86 15.83
C GLY A 211 21.29 -27.93 16.84
N GLU A 212 20.95 -29.18 16.56
CA GLU A 212 21.00 -30.32 17.50
C GLU A 212 22.39 -30.64 18.10
N SER A 213 23.47 -30.26 17.43
CA SER A 213 24.86 -30.52 17.86
C SER A 213 25.85 -29.42 17.46
N GLY A 214 25.33 -28.30 16.97
CA GLY A 214 26.13 -27.21 16.41
C GLY A 214 26.57 -26.20 17.47
N SER A 215 27.73 -25.58 17.26
CA SER A 215 28.03 -24.32 17.95
C SER A 215 27.04 -23.26 17.48
N PRO A 216 26.56 -22.37 18.37
CA PRO A 216 25.70 -21.26 17.99
C PRO A 216 26.39 -20.44 16.89
N THR A 217 25.64 -20.17 15.82
CA THR A 217 26.08 -19.36 14.70
C THR A 217 25.37 -18.02 14.78
N SER A 218 26.14 -16.93 14.66
CA SER A 218 25.61 -15.57 14.65
C SER A 218 25.49 -15.05 13.23
N THR A 219 24.31 -14.50 12.94
CA THR A 219 23.96 -13.91 11.66
C THR A 219 23.56 -12.46 11.85
N PHE A 220 24.01 -11.59 10.95
CA PHE A 220 23.76 -10.16 11.05
C PHE A 220 22.89 -9.68 9.90
N TYR A 221 21.79 -9.01 10.25
CA TYR A 221 20.99 -8.27 9.27
C TYR A 221 21.48 -6.83 9.21
N THR A 222 21.91 -6.43 8.02
CA THR A 222 22.46 -5.10 7.75
C THR A 222 21.57 -4.30 6.82
N SER A 223 21.52 -2.99 7.03
CA SER A 223 20.86 -2.07 6.10
C SER A 223 21.67 -0.81 5.90
N LYS A 224 21.71 -0.35 4.64
CA LYS A 224 22.12 1.01 4.29
C LYS A 224 20.90 1.94 4.16
N GLY A 225 19.82 1.63 4.87
CA GLY A 225 18.51 2.28 4.71
C GLY A 225 17.83 1.99 3.37
N ASN A 226 18.30 0.97 2.62
CA ASN A 226 17.81 0.66 1.28
C ASN A 226 16.32 0.35 1.33
N SER A 227 15.52 1.13 0.61
CA SER A 227 14.10 0.83 0.50
C SER A 227 13.55 1.17 -0.87
N LEU A 228 12.65 0.33 -1.36
CA LEU A 228 11.82 0.61 -2.52
C LEU A 228 10.46 1.03 -2.00
N TYR A 229 9.88 2.11 -2.50
CA TYR A 229 8.52 2.44 -2.14
C TYR A 229 7.73 2.92 -3.34
N THR A 230 6.44 2.63 -3.30
CA THR A 230 5.46 2.98 -4.31
C THR A 230 4.40 3.86 -3.67
N THR A 231 4.08 5.00 -4.28
CA THR A 231 2.99 5.86 -3.79
C THR A 231 2.03 6.22 -4.90
N LEU A 232 0.76 6.30 -4.54
CA LEU A 232 -0.24 7.06 -5.27
C LEU A 232 -0.32 8.44 -4.62
N ALA A 233 -0.20 9.48 -5.44
CA ALA A 233 -0.29 10.87 -5.00
C ALA A 233 -1.45 11.56 -5.70
N PHE A 234 -2.25 12.31 -4.94
CA PHE A 234 -3.27 13.18 -5.49
C PHE A 234 -2.88 14.64 -5.29
N ASN A 235 -2.64 15.34 -6.40
CA ASN A 235 -2.05 16.68 -6.43
C ASN A 235 -3.14 17.74 -6.62
N LEU A 236 -3.29 18.58 -5.61
CA LEU A 236 -4.27 19.67 -5.50
C LEU A 236 -3.61 21.00 -5.88
N PRO A 237 -4.03 21.70 -6.94
CA PRO A 237 -3.42 22.97 -7.32
C PRO A 237 -3.86 24.11 -6.37
N LEU A 238 -3.00 24.49 -5.42
CA LEU A 238 -3.25 25.59 -4.50
C LEU A 238 -3.12 26.96 -5.16
N SER A 239 -2.28 27.10 -6.20
CA SER A 239 -2.12 28.38 -6.92
C SER A 239 -3.44 28.92 -7.48
N ASN A 240 -4.44 28.06 -7.72
CA ASN A 240 -5.78 28.46 -8.17
C ASN A 240 -6.62 29.16 -7.08
N ILE A 241 -6.25 29.03 -5.81
CA ILE A 241 -6.96 29.62 -4.66
C ILE A 241 -6.51 31.09 -4.46
N TRP A 242 -5.23 31.38 -4.71
CA TRP A 242 -4.60 32.70 -4.52
C TRP A 242 -4.56 33.57 -5.79
N GLN A 243 -4.99 33.03 -6.93
CA GLN A 243 -5.08 33.79 -8.18
C GLN A 243 -6.17 34.86 -8.14
N ASN A 244 -5.83 36.03 -8.66
CA ASN A 244 -6.76 37.14 -8.88
C ASN A 244 -7.99 36.65 -9.68
N LYS A 245 -9.18 37.12 -9.28
CA LYS A 245 -10.47 36.64 -9.82
C LYS A 245 -10.53 36.73 -11.35
N ASP A 246 -9.91 37.76 -11.93
CA ASP A 246 -9.91 38.01 -13.38
C ASP A 246 -9.01 37.06 -14.16
N TYR A 247 -7.89 36.60 -13.57
CA TYR A 247 -7.05 35.57 -14.17
C TYR A 247 -7.74 34.21 -14.14
N ARG A 248 -8.52 33.90 -13.08
CA ARG A 248 -9.36 32.70 -13.04
C ARG A 248 -10.44 32.72 -14.13
N VAL A 249 -11.02 33.88 -14.42
CA VAL A 249 -11.98 34.06 -15.50
C VAL A 249 -11.29 33.89 -16.87
N ARG A 250 -10.12 34.51 -17.09
CA ARG A 250 -9.35 34.35 -18.34
C ARG A 250 -8.83 32.93 -18.55
N ALA A 251 -8.22 32.28 -17.55
CA ALA A 251 -7.76 30.90 -17.67
C ALA A 251 -8.92 29.91 -17.83
N ARG A 252 -10.11 30.21 -17.27
CA ARG A 252 -11.32 29.42 -17.54
C ARG A 252 -11.82 29.65 -18.96
N ILE A 253 -11.73 30.87 -19.50
CA ILE A 253 -12.06 31.19 -20.89
C ILE A 253 -11.05 30.55 -21.85
N GLU A 254 -9.74 30.66 -21.60
CA GLU A 254 -8.65 30.10 -22.42
C GLU A 254 -8.62 28.57 -22.38
N ASN A 255 -8.80 27.94 -21.21
CA ASN A 255 -8.97 26.48 -21.13
C ASN A 255 -10.34 26.00 -21.62
N SER A 256 -11.34 26.88 -21.75
CA SER A 256 -12.61 26.56 -22.42
C SER A 256 -12.52 26.60 -23.95
N VAL A 257 -11.38 27.03 -24.52
CA VAL A 257 -11.07 26.94 -25.96
C VAL A 257 -10.61 25.52 -26.35
N TYR A 258 -10.76 24.53 -25.48
CA TYR A 258 -10.79 23.13 -25.94
C TYR A 258 -12.04 22.91 -26.77
N LYS A 259 -11.83 22.95 -28.10
CA LYS A 259 -12.77 22.54 -29.14
C LYS A 259 -13.62 21.35 -28.70
N GLY A 260 -14.92 21.58 -28.64
CA GLY A 260 -16.02 20.62 -28.73
C GLY A 260 -15.74 19.21 -28.25
N LYS A 261 -16.14 18.91 -27.01
CA LYS A 261 -16.71 17.59 -26.71
C LYS A 261 -18.15 17.76 -26.22
N PRO A 262 -19.11 17.02 -26.77
CA PRO A 262 -20.49 17.05 -26.31
C PRO A 262 -20.54 16.64 -24.83
N VAL A 263 -21.19 17.47 -24.02
CA VAL A 263 -21.40 17.25 -22.59
C VAL A 263 -22.52 16.23 -22.40
N ASP A 264 -22.19 14.95 -22.51
CA ASP A 264 -23.20 13.88 -22.51
C ASP A 264 -23.45 13.29 -21.10
N LYS A 265 -22.53 13.42 -20.14
CA LYS A 265 -22.62 12.67 -18.86
C LYS A 265 -23.01 13.47 -17.62
N ARG A 266 -23.13 14.80 -17.68
CA ARG A 266 -23.44 15.62 -16.50
C ARG A 266 -24.86 15.30 -16.00
N GLY A 267 -25.01 15.11 -14.68
CA GLY A 267 -26.31 14.78 -14.07
C GLY A 267 -26.73 13.32 -14.22
N GLN A 268 -25.86 12.47 -14.77
CA GLN A 268 -26.10 11.05 -14.89
C GLN A 268 -25.87 10.34 -13.54
N VAL A 269 -26.84 9.53 -13.12
CA VAL A 269 -26.69 8.59 -12.02
C VAL A 269 -26.20 7.27 -12.60
N TYR A 270 -25.42 6.50 -11.88
CA TYR A 270 -25.06 5.14 -12.30
C TYR A 270 -25.08 4.19 -11.11
N LEU A 271 -25.43 2.94 -11.39
CA LEU A 271 -25.31 1.85 -10.45
C LEU A 271 -24.30 0.85 -11.00
N GLY A 272 -23.38 0.40 -10.16
CA GLY A 272 -22.41 -0.60 -10.53
C GLY A 272 -22.25 -1.67 -9.47
N GLY A 273 -21.70 -2.79 -9.90
CA GLY A 273 -21.28 -3.90 -9.05
C GLY A 273 -19.91 -4.37 -9.46
N ASP A 274 -19.04 -4.61 -8.49
CA ASP A 274 -17.70 -5.13 -8.70
C ASP A 274 -17.52 -6.46 -7.94
N ILE A 275 -16.67 -7.32 -8.49
CA ILE A 275 -16.13 -8.52 -7.84
C ILE A 275 -14.63 -8.57 -8.12
N GLY A 276 -13.85 -8.89 -7.10
CA GLY A 276 -12.43 -8.75 -7.16
C GLY A 276 -11.69 -9.55 -6.09
N SER A 277 -10.37 -9.44 -6.23
CA SER A 277 -9.36 -10.09 -5.40
C SER A 277 -8.66 -9.02 -4.57
N LEU A 278 -8.71 -9.14 -3.25
CA LEU A 278 -8.06 -8.24 -2.29
C LEU A 278 -6.89 -8.94 -1.60
N TRP A 279 -5.67 -8.53 -1.94
CA TRP A 279 -4.43 -8.96 -1.29
C TRP A 279 -4.13 -8.06 -0.11
N ARG A 280 -4.31 -8.60 1.09
CA ARG A 280 -4.10 -7.87 2.35
C ARG A 280 -2.66 -7.97 2.82
N GLN A 281 -2.25 -6.95 3.57
CA GLN A 281 -1.03 -6.99 4.36
C GLN A 281 -1.32 -7.63 5.71
N PHE A 282 -0.47 -8.59 6.07
CA PHE A 282 -0.41 -9.21 7.39
C PHE A 282 1.03 -9.14 7.91
N SER A 283 1.19 -9.13 9.23
CA SER A 283 2.48 -9.30 9.89
C SER A 283 2.36 -10.40 10.93
N SER A 284 3.33 -11.31 10.98
CA SER A 284 3.49 -12.25 12.08
C SER A 284 4.80 -11.96 12.81
N THR A 285 4.75 -12.03 14.15
CA THR A 285 5.93 -11.87 15.00
C THR A 285 6.77 -13.14 15.11
N ASN A 286 6.23 -14.30 14.68
CA ASN A 286 6.90 -15.60 14.79
C ASN A 286 6.89 -16.34 13.44
N PRO A 287 8.03 -16.87 12.95
CA PRO A 287 8.14 -17.65 11.71
C PRO A 287 7.35 -18.94 11.69
N ALA A 288 7.17 -19.59 12.84
CA ALA A 288 6.36 -20.80 12.93
C ALA A 288 4.87 -20.48 12.91
N VAL A 289 4.47 -19.23 13.12
CA VAL A 289 3.06 -18.82 13.17
C VAL A 289 2.74 -17.95 11.95
N GLY A 290 1.79 -18.37 11.13
CA GLY A 290 1.48 -17.68 9.86
C GLY A 290 0.01 -17.51 9.61
N ALA A 291 -0.37 -16.45 8.88
CA ALA A 291 -1.70 -16.38 8.29
C ALA A 291 -1.86 -17.56 7.31
N ARG A 292 -2.98 -18.28 7.41
CA ARG A 292 -3.21 -19.48 6.61
C ARG A 292 -3.13 -19.18 5.10
N PRO A 293 -2.22 -19.82 4.34
CA PRO A 293 -2.26 -19.79 2.87
C PRO A 293 -3.50 -20.53 2.36
N MET A 294 -4.18 -19.99 1.34
CA MET A 294 -5.23 -20.72 0.63
C MET A 294 -4.61 -21.73 -0.34
N SER A 295 -4.22 -22.91 0.16
CA SER A 295 -3.67 -24.02 -0.65
C SER A 295 -4.54 -24.37 -1.87
N ASP A 296 -5.86 -24.15 -1.78
CA ASP A 296 -6.82 -24.64 -2.77
C ASP A 296 -7.21 -23.59 -3.84
N ARG A 297 -6.56 -22.41 -3.87
CA ARG A 297 -6.94 -21.30 -4.78
C ARG A 297 -5.92 -20.93 -5.87
N GLY A 298 -4.93 -21.77 -6.14
CA GLY A 298 -3.94 -21.54 -7.21
C GLY A 298 -3.17 -20.22 -7.02
N LEU A 299 -2.96 -19.44 -8.09
CA LEU A 299 -2.21 -18.16 -8.14
C LEU A 299 -2.67 -17.07 -7.14
N PHE A 300 -3.75 -17.30 -6.38
CA PHE A 300 -4.39 -16.33 -5.48
C PHE A 300 -4.33 -16.75 -4.01
N THR A 301 -3.27 -17.44 -3.60
CA THR A 301 -3.06 -18.04 -2.27
C THR A 301 -3.30 -17.07 -1.08
N TYR A 302 -3.26 -15.75 -1.32
CA TYR A 302 -3.40 -14.68 -0.32
C TYR A 302 -4.51 -13.65 -0.59
N ALA A 303 -5.42 -13.97 -1.52
CA ALA A 303 -6.48 -13.05 -1.92
C ALA A 303 -7.80 -13.33 -1.20
N ASN A 304 -8.38 -12.27 -0.65
CA ASN A 304 -9.74 -12.27 -0.13
C ASN A 304 -10.73 -11.90 -1.21
N LEU A 305 -11.95 -12.44 -1.12
CA LEU A 305 -13.04 -11.99 -1.97
C LEU A 305 -13.42 -10.57 -1.56
N HIS A 306 -13.43 -9.67 -2.54
CA HIS A 306 -13.91 -8.30 -2.40
C HIS A 306 -15.00 -8.10 -3.44
N THR A 307 -16.23 -7.84 -3.01
CA THR A 307 -17.35 -7.62 -3.94
C THR A 307 -18.29 -6.59 -3.36
N GLY A 308 -18.92 -5.79 -4.19
CA GLY A 308 -19.79 -4.74 -3.68
C GLY A 308 -20.64 -4.12 -4.76
N ILE A 309 -21.54 -3.29 -4.30
CA ILE A 309 -22.37 -2.44 -5.14
C ILE A 309 -22.10 -0.98 -4.80
N TYR A 310 -22.21 -0.12 -5.80
CA TYR A 310 -22.05 1.32 -5.62
C TYR A 310 -23.03 2.08 -6.49
N ALA A 311 -23.43 3.23 -5.98
CA ALA A 311 -24.17 4.23 -6.72
C ALA A 311 -23.28 5.46 -6.87
N GLY A 312 -23.31 6.09 -8.04
CA GLY A 312 -22.58 7.32 -8.25
C GLY A 312 -23.33 8.33 -9.08
N TYR A 313 -22.88 9.57 -8.95
CA TYR A 313 -23.43 10.73 -9.62
C TYR A 313 -22.33 11.48 -10.34
N MET A 314 -22.56 11.78 -11.61
CA MET A 314 -21.65 12.58 -12.43
C MET A 314 -21.88 14.07 -12.18
N LEU A 315 -21.00 14.68 -11.39
CA LEU A 315 -20.97 16.13 -11.14
C LEU A 315 -20.69 16.91 -12.43
N THR A 316 -19.79 16.38 -13.27
CA THR A 316 -19.44 16.92 -14.59
C THR A 316 -19.40 15.78 -15.62
N GLY A 317 -18.99 16.06 -16.86
CA GLY A 317 -18.79 15.00 -17.86
C GLY A 317 -17.67 14.00 -17.51
N GLU A 318 -16.75 14.42 -16.62
CA GLU A 318 -15.51 13.71 -16.31
C GLU A 318 -15.36 13.43 -14.82
N LEU A 319 -16.07 14.14 -13.95
CA LEU A 319 -15.97 13.98 -12.49
C LEU A 319 -17.24 13.34 -11.95
N GLY A 320 -17.09 12.22 -11.25
CA GLY A 320 -18.15 11.55 -10.51
C GLY A 320 -17.80 11.41 -9.04
N VAL A 321 -18.84 11.31 -8.22
CA VAL A 321 -18.74 10.87 -6.82
C VAL A 321 -19.53 9.59 -6.71
N ASP A 322 -18.95 8.57 -6.08
CA ASP A 322 -19.65 7.33 -5.76
C ASP A 322 -19.64 7.06 -4.25
N ILE A 323 -20.70 6.38 -3.82
CA ILE A 323 -20.85 5.78 -2.51
C ILE A 323 -21.23 4.31 -2.72
N GLY A 324 -20.71 3.43 -1.89
CA GLY A 324 -21.03 2.01 -2.02
C GLY A 324 -21.00 1.26 -0.71
N VAL A 325 -21.25 -0.03 -0.85
CA VAL A 325 -21.05 -1.03 0.20
C VAL A 325 -20.31 -2.19 -0.43
N TYR A 326 -19.15 -2.50 0.11
CA TYR A 326 -18.36 -3.64 -0.30
C TYR A 326 -18.31 -4.66 0.83
N TYR A 327 -18.63 -5.88 0.45
CA TYR A 327 -18.38 -7.08 1.20
C TYR A 327 -16.94 -7.53 0.99
N GLN A 328 -16.23 -7.70 2.09
CA GLN A 328 -14.90 -8.26 2.11
C GLN A 328 -14.90 -9.50 3.00
N ARG A 329 -14.75 -10.67 2.40
CA ARG A 329 -14.60 -11.91 3.18
C ARG A 329 -13.14 -12.10 3.51
N SER A 330 -12.79 -11.88 4.77
CA SER A 330 -11.52 -12.40 5.29
C SER A 330 -11.59 -13.92 5.34
N SER A 331 -10.48 -14.55 5.02
CA SER A 331 -10.27 -15.99 5.10
C SER A 331 -9.32 -16.37 6.23
N THR A 332 -8.95 -15.38 7.06
CA THR A 332 -7.87 -15.48 8.01
C THR A 332 -8.28 -16.32 9.22
N PHE A 333 -7.61 -17.45 9.42
CA PHE A 333 -7.39 -18.07 10.74
C PHE A 333 -5.89 -18.08 10.94
N TYR A 334 -5.23 -19.19 11.19
CA TYR A 334 -3.77 -19.23 11.10
C TYR A 334 -3.33 -20.68 10.96
N ALA A 335 -2.06 -20.85 10.65
CA ALA A 335 -1.38 -22.13 10.61
C ALA A 335 -0.12 -22.06 11.46
N ILE A 336 0.24 -23.21 12.03
CA ILE A 336 1.53 -23.43 12.69
C ILE A 336 2.37 -24.32 11.77
N MET A 337 3.61 -23.92 11.54
CA MET A 337 4.58 -24.58 10.67
C MET A 337 5.96 -24.57 11.34
N TYR A 338 6.16 -25.44 12.31
CA TYR A 338 7.48 -25.75 12.84
C TYR A 338 8.26 -26.61 11.85
N ASP A 339 7.69 -27.70 11.32
CA ASP A 339 8.42 -28.75 10.56
C ASP A 339 8.32 -28.66 9.02
N HIS A 340 8.19 -27.46 8.44
CA HIS A 340 7.90 -27.19 6.99
C HIS A 340 6.57 -27.70 6.47
N GLU A 341 5.99 -28.68 7.14
CA GLU A 341 4.59 -29.05 6.99
C GLU A 341 3.72 -28.21 7.93
N VAL A 342 2.41 -28.32 7.76
CA VAL A 342 1.46 -27.60 8.62
C VAL A 342 1.11 -28.46 9.82
N ASP A 343 1.77 -28.21 10.95
CA ASP A 343 1.60 -28.98 12.19
C ASP A 343 0.23 -28.74 12.84
N TYR A 344 -0.33 -27.54 12.67
CA TYR A 344 -1.66 -27.21 13.15
C TYR A 344 -2.39 -26.24 12.23
N VAL A 345 -3.65 -26.56 11.94
CA VAL A 345 -4.57 -25.67 11.21
C VAL A 345 -5.85 -25.51 11.99
N THR A 346 -6.24 -24.26 12.21
CA THR A 346 -7.62 -23.95 12.60
C THR A 346 -8.42 -23.51 11.38
N SER A 347 -9.54 -24.21 11.13
CA SER A 347 -10.47 -23.91 10.02
C SER A 347 -11.77 -23.33 10.59
N VAL A 348 -11.69 -22.15 11.20
CA VAL A 348 -12.90 -21.47 11.71
C VAL A 348 -13.47 -20.56 10.61
N PRO A 349 -14.60 -19.86 10.78
CA PRO A 349 -15.03 -18.78 9.86
C PRO A 349 -14.54 -17.40 10.31
N ALA A 350 -14.13 -16.58 9.34
CA ALA A 350 -13.36 -15.36 9.58
C ALA A 350 -14.31 -14.18 9.58
N PRO A 351 -13.97 -13.10 10.29
CA PRO A 351 -14.84 -11.95 10.36
C PRO A 351 -15.15 -11.43 8.95
N MET A 352 -16.44 -11.24 8.72
CA MET A 352 -16.92 -10.57 7.52
C MET A 352 -16.78 -9.08 7.71
N TYR A 353 -16.05 -8.43 6.81
CA TYR A 353 -15.93 -6.98 6.83
C TYR A 353 -16.90 -6.35 5.84
N LEU A 354 -17.52 -5.27 6.28
CA LEU A 354 -18.23 -4.33 5.43
C LEU A 354 -17.40 -3.08 5.29
N GLU A 355 -17.30 -2.60 4.07
CA GLU A 355 -16.62 -1.38 3.73
C GLU A 355 -17.61 -0.40 3.11
N PHE A 356 -17.61 0.83 3.61
CA PHE A 356 -18.41 1.93 3.10
C PHE A 356 -17.52 2.98 2.44
N PRO A 357 -17.18 2.83 1.15
CA PRO A 357 -16.38 3.81 0.45
C PRO A 357 -17.18 5.03 0.01
N VAL A 358 -16.53 6.19 0.09
CA VAL A 358 -16.89 7.42 -0.62
C VAL A 358 -15.71 7.77 -1.51
N ARG A 359 -15.91 7.70 -2.83
CA ARG A 359 -14.84 7.93 -3.81
C ARG A 359 -15.20 9.04 -4.76
N ILE A 360 -14.19 9.78 -5.14
CA ILE A 360 -14.21 10.70 -6.27
C ILE A 360 -13.55 9.97 -7.43
N ARG A 361 -14.22 9.92 -8.59
CA ARG A 361 -13.69 9.34 -9.82
C ARG A 361 -13.54 10.42 -10.88
N TYR A 362 -12.38 10.44 -11.51
CA TYR A 362 -12.12 11.21 -12.70
C TYR A 362 -12.04 10.28 -13.91
N PHE A 363 -12.90 10.49 -14.90
CA PHE A 363 -13.02 9.72 -16.13
C PHE A 363 -12.40 10.49 -17.29
N TYR A 364 -11.38 9.89 -17.89
CA TYR A 364 -10.75 10.38 -19.10
C TYR A 364 -11.19 9.52 -20.29
N ASP A 365 -11.81 10.14 -21.29
CA ASP A 365 -12.19 9.45 -22.53
C ASP A 365 -10.95 9.20 -23.41
N LEU A 366 -10.50 7.94 -23.40
CA LEU A 366 -9.35 7.46 -24.16
C LEU A 366 -9.70 7.23 -25.64
N TYR A 367 -10.91 6.74 -25.92
CA TYR A 367 -11.28 6.35 -27.28
C TYR A 367 -12.76 6.60 -27.57
N LYS A 368 -13.06 7.75 -28.18
CA LYS A 368 -14.36 8.11 -28.81
C LYS A 368 -15.59 7.76 -27.95
N GLY A 369 -15.51 7.95 -26.64
CA GLY A 369 -16.57 7.65 -25.69
C GLY A 369 -16.85 6.16 -25.45
N LYS A 370 -15.98 5.27 -25.94
CA LYS A 370 -16.06 3.81 -25.73
C LYS A 370 -15.16 3.35 -24.60
N VAL A 371 -13.91 3.80 -24.57
CA VAL A 371 -12.93 3.43 -23.53
C VAL A 371 -12.65 4.65 -22.67
N HIS A 372 -12.78 4.52 -21.36
CA HIS A 372 -12.42 5.55 -20.40
C HIS A 372 -11.37 5.02 -19.44
N VAL A 373 -10.34 5.81 -19.16
CA VAL A 373 -9.46 5.56 -18.02
C VAL A 373 -10.04 6.31 -16.84
N ALA A 374 -10.17 5.65 -15.72
CA ALA A 374 -10.67 6.24 -14.49
C ALA A 374 -9.54 6.30 -13.46
N ILE A 375 -9.41 7.42 -12.77
CA ILE A 375 -8.63 7.52 -11.54
C ILE A 375 -9.60 7.78 -10.41
N ASN A 376 -9.45 7.05 -9.32
CA ASN A 376 -10.30 7.20 -8.16
C ASN A 376 -9.48 7.43 -6.90
N GLY A 377 -10.03 8.24 -6.00
CA GLY A 377 -9.48 8.48 -4.69
C GLY A 377 -10.61 8.76 -3.72
N GLY A 378 -10.45 8.31 -2.48
CA GLY A 378 -11.54 8.40 -1.53
C GLY A 378 -11.15 7.94 -0.14
N VAL A 379 -12.13 8.03 0.74
CA VAL A 379 -12.04 7.49 2.10
C VAL A 379 -13.07 6.38 2.24
N SER A 380 -12.82 5.46 3.14
CA SER A 380 -13.70 4.34 3.38
C SER A 380 -13.69 4.02 4.86
N VAL A 381 -14.83 3.58 5.37
CA VAL A 381 -14.93 3.04 6.72
C VAL A 381 -15.06 1.54 6.59
N LEU A 382 -14.08 0.81 7.09
CA LEU A 382 -14.11 -0.65 7.18
C LEU A 382 -14.56 -1.04 8.60
N THR A 383 -15.49 -1.99 8.69
CA THR A 383 -16.03 -2.48 9.96
C THR A 383 -16.36 -3.96 9.88
N HIS A 384 -16.41 -4.64 11.01
CA HIS A 384 -16.99 -5.98 11.13
C HIS A 384 -17.73 -6.12 12.46
N PHE A 385 -18.82 -6.87 12.45
CA PHE A 385 -19.72 -7.03 13.60
C PHE A 385 -19.36 -8.20 14.50
N ALA A 386 -18.11 -8.66 14.44
CA ALA A 386 -17.65 -9.70 15.34
C ALA A 386 -17.60 -9.18 16.79
N ARG A 387 -17.65 -10.09 17.76
CA ARG A 387 -17.41 -9.76 19.17
C ARG A 387 -15.95 -9.34 19.36
N GLU A 388 -15.64 -8.71 20.50
CA GLU A 388 -14.27 -8.29 20.84
C GLU A 388 -13.30 -9.45 20.76
N VAL A 389 -13.62 -10.58 21.37
CA VAL A 389 -13.04 -11.87 21.01
C VAL A 389 -14.09 -12.66 20.24
N TYR A 390 -13.79 -12.94 18.98
CA TYR A 390 -14.75 -13.61 18.10
C TYR A 390 -14.46 -15.09 17.91
N ASN A 391 -13.27 -15.56 18.32
CA ASN A 391 -12.90 -16.96 18.22
C ASN A 391 -11.74 -17.29 19.16
N GLN A 392 -11.81 -18.45 19.80
CA GLN A 392 -10.77 -19.00 20.66
C GLN A 392 -10.73 -20.51 20.48
N GLY A 393 -9.57 -21.10 20.70
CA GLY A 393 -9.45 -22.55 20.66
C GLY A 393 -8.09 -23.01 21.15
N THR A 394 -8.02 -24.32 21.36
CA THR A 394 -6.82 -25.03 21.76
C THR A 394 -6.72 -26.27 20.89
N GLY A 395 -5.50 -26.68 20.56
CA GLY A 395 -5.26 -27.92 19.86
C GLY A 395 -3.86 -28.44 20.11
N ASP A 396 -3.72 -29.74 19.97
CA ASP A 396 -2.43 -30.41 20.09
C ASP A 396 -1.78 -30.53 18.70
N PHE A 397 -0.46 -30.44 18.67
CA PHE A 397 0.36 -30.68 17.50
C PHE A 397 1.64 -31.40 17.91
N THR A 398 2.30 -32.00 16.94
CA THR A 398 3.62 -32.62 17.13
C THR A 398 4.63 -31.85 16.30
N TYR A 399 5.82 -31.65 16.84
CA TYR A 399 6.92 -31.03 16.11
C TYR A 399 8.23 -31.74 16.43
N TYR A 400 9.24 -31.55 15.59
CA TYR A 400 10.58 -32.07 15.79
C TYR A 400 11.42 -31.13 16.66
N SER A 401 11.79 -31.59 17.86
CA SER A 401 12.51 -30.74 18.81
C SER A 401 14.01 -30.70 18.50
N PRO A 402 14.61 -29.50 18.32
CA PRO A 402 16.05 -29.37 18.09
C PRO A 402 16.89 -29.77 19.30
N THR A 403 16.31 -29.76 20.50
CA THR A 403 17.02 -30.03 21.76
C THR A 403 17.06 -31.52 22.09
N THR A 404 16.03 -32.27 21.70
CA THR A 404 15.90 -33.71 22.02
C THR A 404 16.05 -34.62 20.80
N SER A 405 16.11 -34.07 19.59
CA SER A 405 16.18 -34.81 18.33
C SER A 405 15.06 -35.84 18.16
N ALA A 406 13.90 -35.52 18.71
CA ALA A 406 12.73 -36.39 18.73
C ALA A 406 11.44 -35.57 18.54
N GLN A 407 10.38 -36.25 18.10
CA GLN A 407 9.05 -35.66 18.06
C GLN A 407 8.56 -35.40 19.49
N VAL A 408 8.12 -34.18 19.73
CA VAL A 408 7.57 -33.72 21.01
C VAL A 408 6.14 -33.25 20.78
N SER A 409 5.23 -33.70 21.63
CA SER A 409 3.86 -33.19 21.65
C SER A 409 3.84 -31.80 22.28
N ALA A 410 3.13 -30.88 21.63
CA ALA A 410 2.94 -29.52 22.08
C ALA A 410 1.47 -29.15 21.95
N THR A 411 1.05 -28.16 22.74
CA THR A 411 -0.29 -27.62 22.67
C THR A 411 -0.21 -26.16 22.24
N THR A 412 -1.07 -25.77 21.31
CA THR A 412 -1.28 -24.38 20.94
C THR A 412 -2.63 -23.90 21.45
N SER A 413 -2.68 -22.64 21.85
CA SER A 413 -3.91 -21.92 22.21
C SER A 413 -3.93 -20.62 21.45
N TYR A 414 -5.12 -20.20 21.02
CA TYR A 414 -5.28 -18.96 20.29
C TYR A 414 -6.50 -18.17 20.70
N SER A 415 -6.39 -16.86 20.51
CA SER A 415 -7.48 -15.90 20.66
C SER A 415 -7.45 -14.94 19.48
N ALA A 416 -8.52 -14.93 18.69
CA ALA A 416 -8.70 -13.97 17.62
C ALA A 416 -9.61 -12.84 18.12
N SER A 417 -9.04 -11.65 18.16
CA SER A 417 -9.68 -10.46 18.72
C SER A 417 -9.77 -9.34 17.70
N ARG A 418 -10.78 -8.49 17.91
CA ARG A 418 -10.96 -7.22 17.23
C ARG A 418 -10.29 -6.13 18.03
N ASN A 419 -9.36 -5.42 17.40
CA ASN A 419 -8.70 -4.26 17.99
C ASN A 419 -9.52 -2.98 17.79
N ALA A 420 -10.16 -2.83 16.63
CA ALA A 420 -10.90 -1.62 16.29
C ALA A 420 -12.25 -1.95 15.63
N PRO A 421 -13.38 -1.42 16.13
CA PRO A 421 -14.70 -1.65 15.52
C PRO A 421 -14.87 -0.91 14.19
N LEU A 422 -14.16 0.21 14.03
CA LEU A 422 -14.19 1.06 12.85
C LEU A 422 -12.76 1.39 12.44
N LEU A 423 -12.48 1.17 11.16
CA LEU A 423 -11.16 1.38 10.58
C LEU A 423 -11.30 2.40 9.46
N PRO A 424 -10.79 3.61 9.64
CA PRO A 424 -10.67 4.53 8.52
C PRO A 424 -9.64 3.96 7.55
N VAL A 425 -9.98 4.00 6.28
CA VAL A 425 -9.13 3.55 5.18
C VAL A 425 -9.09 4.64 4.13
N LEU A 426 -7.90 4.96 3.65
CA LEU A 426 -7.73 5.77 2.44
C LEU A 426 -7.71 4.83 1.23
N ARG A 427 -8.47 5.17 0.19
CA ARG A 427 -8.47 4.47 -1.09
C ARG A 427 -7.90 5.33 -2.18
N LEU A 428 -7.01 4.77 -2.98
CA LEU A 428 -6.50 5.37 -4.19
C LEU A 428 -6.42 4.28 -5.26
N GLY A 429 -6.83 4.56 -6.48
CA GLY A 429 -6.84 3.56 -7.52
C GLY A 429 -6.99 4.12 -8.92
N THR A 430 -6.84 3.23 -9.89
CA THR A 430 -7.03 3.52 -11.30
C THR A 430 -7.71 2.36 -11.98
N GLY A 431 -8.36 2.59 -13.12
CA GLY A 431 -9.04 1.55 -13.85
C GLY A 431 -9.36 1.96 -15.26
N VAL A 432 -9.94 1.01 -15.98
CA VAL A 432 -10.44 1.18 -17.34
C VAL A 432 -11.91 0.80 -17.37
N GLU A 433 -12.70 1.60 -18.07
CA GLU A 433 -14.10 1.35 -18.32
C GLU A 433 -14.35 1.22 -19.82
N TYR A 434 -15.05 0.17 -20.22
CA TYR A 434 -15.38 -0.08 -21.61
C TYR A 434 -16.90 -0.14 -21.80
N LYS A 435 -17.44 0.75 -22.62
CA LYS A 435 -18.84 0.73 -23.03
C LYS A 435 -19.03 -0.45 -23.99
N LEU A 436 -19.80 -1.44 -23.54
CA LEU A 436 -20.09 -2.63 -24.32
C LEU A 436 -20.97 -2.25 -25.54
N PRO A 437 -20.70 -2.83 -26.73
CA PRO A 437 -21.45 -2.55 -27.94
C PRO A 437 -22.78 -3.32 -27.94
N MET A 438 -23.66 -2.98 -27.01
CA MET A 438 -24.99 -3.60 -26.86
C MET A 438 -26.08 -2.52 -26.70
N GLU A 439 -27.33 -2.87 -26.96
CA GLU A 439 -28.45 -1.92 -26.90
C GLU A 439 -28.70 -1.39 -25.49
N PHE A 440 -28.53 -2.27 -24.50
CA PHE A 440 -28.55 -1.89 -23.10
C PHE A 440 -27.26 -1.13 -22.73
N PRO A 441 -27.32 0.05 -22.10
CA PRO A 441 -26.12 0.82 -21.78
C PRO A 441 -25.35 0.13 -20.63
N LEU A 442 -24.46 -0.81 -20.96
CA LEU A 442 -23.62 -1.51 -20.00
C LEU A 442 -22.16 -1.12 -20.20
N ILE A 443 -21.47 -0.88 -19.08
CA ILE A 443 -20.06 -0.52 -19.07
C ILE A 443 -19.32 -1.57 -18.23
N ALA A 444 -18.40 -2.30 -18.85
CA ALA A 444 -17.48 -3.18 -18.13
C ALA A 444 -16.41 -2.33 -17.43
N THR A 445 -16.05 -2.69 -16.20
CA THR A 445 -15.08 -1.96 -15.38
C THR A 445 -13.96 -2.89 -14.93
N LEU A 446 -12.72 -2.40 -14.97
CA LEU A 446 -11.55 -3.06 -14.38
C LEU A 446 -10.78 -2.02 -13.57
N TYR A 447 -10.64 -2.22 -12.26
CA TYR A 447 -9.97 -1.31 -11.35
C TYR A 447 -8.85 -2.02 -10.58
N VAL A 448 -7.76 -1.29 -10.36
CA VAL A 448 -6.69 -1.64 -9.44
C VAL A 448 -6.67 -0.56 -8.36
N ASN A 449 -6.91 -0.96 -7.12
CA ASN A 449 -7.01 -0.05 -5.98
C ASN A 449 -6.00 -0.42 -4.90
N TYR A 450 -5.44 0.58 -4.24
CA TYR A 450 -4.70 0.44 -2.99
C TYR A 450 -5.56 0.99 -1.84
N MET A 451 -5.64 0.20 -0.78
CA MET A 451 -6.28 0.52 0.48
C MET A 451 -5.20 0.73 1.52
N GLN A 452 -5.28 1.84 2.25
CA GLN A 452 -4.38 2.16 3.35
C GLN A 452 -5.19 2.25 4.64
N GLY A 453 -5.07 1.24 5.49
CA GLY A 453 -5.54 1.32 6.87
C GLY A 453 -4.55 2.07 7.75
N PHE A 454 -5.06 2.79 8.74
CA PHE A 454 -4.26 3.60 9.66
C PHE A 454 -4.08 2.94 11.03
N MET A 455 -4.79 1.84 11.30
CA MET A 455 -4.78 1.13 12.57
C MET A 455 -4.90 -0.37 12.33
N LYS A 456 -4.47 -1.16 13.31
CA LYS A 456 -4.73 -2.60 13.35
C LYS A 456 -6.23 -2.85 13.49
N ALA A 457 -6.74 -3.71 12.64
CA ALA A 457 -8.12 -4.13 12.60
C ALA A 457 -8.37 -5.27 13.59
N ASP A 458 -7.63 -6.36 13.40
CA ASP A 458 -7.71 -7.60 14.14
C ASP A 458 -6.32 -8.12 14.45
N ASP A 459 -6.22 -8.83 15.57
CA ASP A 459 -5.05 -9.62 15.93
C ASP A 459 -5.48 -11.07 16.20
N ILE A 460 -4.58 -12.00 15.91
CA ILE A 460 -4.65 -13.37 16.39
C ILE A 460 -3.45 -13.58 17.29
N GLU A 461 -3.72 -13.75 18.57
CA GLU A 461 -2.73 -14.10 19.58
C GLU A 461 -2.64 -15.62 19.65
N VAL A 462 -1.42 -16.14 19.57
CA VAL A 462 -1.11 -17.58 19.60
C VAL A 462 -0.08 -17.82 20.69
N SER A 463 -0.38 -18.72 21.62
CA SER A 463 0.54 -19.16 22.66
C SER A 463 0.76 -20.66 22.53
N ASN A 464 2.02 -21.08 22.51
CA ASN A 464 2.39 -22.48 22.43
C ASN A 464 2.95 -22.94 23.78
N SER A 465 2.86 -24.24 24.08
CA SER A 465 3.52 -24.85 25.25
C SER A 465 5.06 -24.93 25.10
N LEU A 466 5.60 -24.34 24.04
CA LEU A 466 7.03 -24.30 23.73
C LEU A 466 7.70 -23.10 24.39
N PRO A 467 9.00 -23.20 24.73
CA PRO A 467 9.74 -22.07 25.29
C PRO A 467 10.03 -21.03 24.20
N GLU A 468 9.09 -20.10 24.01
CA GLU A 468 9.19 -19.00 23.05
C GLU A 468 9.18 -17.64 23.75
N THR A 469 9.91 -16.68 23.17
CA THR A 469 9.91 -15.29 23.62
C THR A 469 9.48 -14.38 22.46
N PRO A 470 8.49 -13.50 22.65
CA PRO A 470 7.53 -13.51 23.75
C PRO A 470 6.65 -14.77 23.72
N THR A 471 6.10 -15.15 24.87
CA THR A 471 5.24 -16.34 25.02
C THR A 471 3.97 -16.29 24.16
N VAL A 472 3.58 -15.08 23.73
CA VAL A 472 2.45 -14.84 22.83
C VAL A 472 2.97 -14.30 21.51
N SER A 473 2.76 -15.05 20.44
CA SER A 473 2.98 -14.62 19.07
C SER A 473 1.72 -13.96 18.51
N THR A 474 1.87 -12.94 17.67
CA THR A 474 0.72 -12.20 17.12
C THR A 474 0.75 -12.17 15.60
N ILE A 475 -0.39 -12.47 14.98
CA ILE A 475 -0.68 -12.16 13.57
C ILE A 475 -1.58 -10.93 13.53
N SER A 476 -1.09 -9.82 12.95
CA SER A 476 -1.83 -8.56 12.86
C SER A 476 -2.33 -8.27 11.44
N TYR A 477 -3.55 -7.73 11.36
CA TYR A 477 -4.14 -7.16 10.15
C TYR A 477 -4.27 -5.65 10.26
N GLU A 478 -3.83 -4.90 9.25
CA GLU A 478 -3.74 -3.43 9.29
C GLU A 478 -4.69 -2.69 8.34
N GLY A 479 -5.69 -3.37 7.77
CA GLY A 479 -6.62 -2.72 6.84
C GLY A 479 -6.02 -2.37 5.46
N SER A 480 -4.72 -2.60 5.27
CA SER A 480 -3.99 -2.18 4.07
C SER A 480 -3.86 -3.32 3.06
N GLY A 481 -3.91 -3.00 1.76
CA GLY A 481 -3.90 -4.02 0.71
C GLY A 481 -4.11 -3.49 -0.70
N TRP A 482 -3.89 -4.36 -1.69
CA TRP A 482 -4.22 -4.11 -3.08
C TRP A 482 -5.48 -4.86 -3.46
N SER A 483 -6.35 -4.26 -4.26
CA SER A 483 -7.46 -4.98 -4.91
C SER A 483 -7.40 -4.85 -6.43
N VAL A 484 -7.79 -5.92 -7.11
CA VAL A 484 -8.10 -5.92 -8.55
C VAL A 484 -9.56 -6.32 -8.68
N ASP A 485 -10.37 -5.40 -9.19
CA ASP A 485 -11.82 -5.48 -9.19
C ASP A 485 -12.33 -5.42 -10.63
N LEU A 486 -13.09 -6.44 -11.04
CA LEU A 486 -13.81 -6.50 -12.31
C LEU A 486 -15.30 -6.27 -12.04
N GLY A 487 -15.97 -5.47 -12.85
CA GLY A 487 -17.36 -5.15 -12.61
C GLY A 487 -18.13 -4.70 -13.84
N VAL A 488 -19.37 -4.30 -13.57
CA VAL A 488 -20.26 -3.70 -14.54
C VAL A 488 -20.93 -2.47 -13.94
N LYS A 489 -21.23 -1.51 -14.80
CA LYS A 489 -21.90 -0.27 -14.45
C LYS A 489 -22.99 0.05 -15.48
N ILE A 490 -24.14 0.47 -14.96
CA ILE A 490 -25.32 0.86 -15.72
C ILE A 490 -25.55 2.36 -15.46
N PRO A 491 -25.44 3.21 -16.50
CA PRO A 491 -25.76 4.62 -16.41
C PRO A 491 -27.25 4.88 -16.62
N PHE A 492 -27.81 5.77 -15.81
CA PHE A 492 -29.17 6.28 -15.88
C PHE A 492 -29.15 7.79 -16.08
N ARG A 493 -29.95 8.29 -17.02
CA ARG A 493 -30.26 9.72 -17.12
C ARG A 493 -31.68 9.95 -16.62
N LEU A 494 -31.83 10.80 -15.62
CA LEU A 494 -33.15 11.20 -15.11
C LEU A 494 -33.60 12.44 -15.88
N GLY A 495 -34.80 12.41 -16.49
CA GLY A 495 -35.40 13.54 -17.22
C GLY A 495 -36.10 13.15 -18.53
N ALA A 496 -36.63 14.13 -19.26
CA ALA A 496 -37.43 13.93 -20.48
C ALA A 496 -36.70 13.21 -21.64
N ASN A 497 -35.36 13.11 -21.57
CA ASN A 497 -34.51 12.37 -22.52
C ASN A 497 -33.91 11.09 -21.87
N ALA A 498 -34.61 10.46 -20.92
CA ALA A 498 -34.14 9.27 -20.23
C ALA A 498 -33.89 8.11 -21.21
N GLN A 499 -32.63 7.74 -21.38
CA GLN A 499 -32.22 6.50 -22.04
C GLN A 499 -32.20 5.36 -21.01
N CYS A 500 -33.37 4.86 -20.62
CA CYS A 500 -33.46 3.47 -20.24
C CYS A 500 -33.73 2.71 -21.54
N GLY A 501 -32.78 1.87 -21.99
CA GLY A 501 -33.04 1.00 -23.13
C GLY A 501 -34.33 0.20 -22.90
N LYS A 502 -35.08 -0.09 -23.97
CA LYS A 502 -36.22 -1.01 -23.88
C LYS A 502 -35.75 -2.31 -23.22
N LEU A 503 -36.47 -2.77 -22.20
CA LEU A 503 -36.27 -4.11 -21.67
C LEU A 503 -36.50 -5.12 -22.81
N PRO A 504 -35.75 -6.24 -22.88
CA PRO A 504 -36.01 -7.27 -23.88
C PRO A 504 -37.46 -7.74 -23.79
N ASP A 505 -38.13 -7.88 -24.93
CA ASP A 505 -39.50 -8.34 -24.96
C ASP A 505 -39.57 -9.77 -24.40
N ARG A 506 -40.58 -10.00 -23.56
CA ARG A 506 -40.76 -11.23 -22.76
C ARG A 506 -40.91 -12.50 -23.63
N ASP A 507 -41.07 -12.34 -24.94
CA ASP A 507 -41.23 -13.40 -25.92
C ASP A 507 -39.89 -13.90 -26.50
N GLU A 508 -38.76 -13.21 -26.24
CA GLU A 508 -37.40 -13.69 -26.63
C GLU A 508 -36.72 -14.55 -25.54
N LEU A 509 -37.35 -14.71 -24.37
CA LEU A 509 -36.86 -15.50 -23.23
C LEU A 509 -37.62 -16.83 -23.04
N LYS A 510 -38.27 -17.33 -24.09
CA LYS A 510 -38.87 -18.67 -24.09
C LYS A 510 -38.02 -19.70 -24.81
#